data_AF-E7C864-F1
#
_entry.id   AF-E7C864-F1
#
_cell.length_a   1.000
_cell.length_b   1.000
_cell.length_c   1.000
_cell.angle_alpha   90.00
_cell.angle_beta   90.00
_cell.angle_gamma   90.00
#
_symmetry.space_group_name_H-M   'P 1'
#
loop_
_entity.id
_entity.type
_entity.pdbx_description
1 polymer ?
#
loop_
_entity_poly.entity_id
_entity_poly.type
_entity_poly.pdbx_seq_one_letter_code
_entity_poly.pdbx_strand_id
1 'polypeptide(L)' 'MRDYAKSQAKVRGIHGPGQVRINQSGCLDRCEEGPCVVVYPEGVWYTYIDESDIDEILEEHLINGRIVDRLLL' A
#
# COMPACT_ATOMS: atom_id res chain seq x y z
N MET A 1 -3.24 -6.80 -8.18
CA MET A 1 -3.21 -5.67 -7.23
C MET A 1 -1.95 -4.80 -7.30
N ARG A 2 -0.73 -5.36 -7.30
CA ARG A 2 0.51 -4.56 -7.38
C ARG A 2 0.57 -3.60 -8.58
N ASP A 3 0.21 -4.07 -9.78
CA ASP A 3 0.25 -3.22 -11.00
C ASP A 3 -0.80 -2.11 -10.96
N TYR A 4 -1.98 -2.42 -10.43
CA TYR A 4 -3.03 -1.43 -10.16
C TYR A 4 -2.50 -0.34 -9.21
N ALA A 5 -1.99 -0.72 -8.04
CA ALA A 5 -1.41 0.22 -7.07
C ALA A 5 -0.32 1.10 -7.73
N LYS A 6 0.56 0.51 -8.53
CA LYS A 6 1.61 1.24 -9.26
C LYS A 6 1.04 2.21 -10.29
N SER A 7 0.01 1.82 -11.02
CA SER A 7 -0.67 2.70 -11.98
C SER A 7 -1.33 3.88 -11.26
N GLN A 8 -2.06 3.59 -10.18
CA GLN A 8 -2.77 4.58 -9.38
C GLN A 8 -1.84 5.59 -8.69
N ALA A 9 -0.69 5.13 -8.19
CA ALA A 9 0.34 6.01 -7.64
C ALA A 9 0.94 6.94 -8.71
N LYS A 10 1.06 6.49 -9.97
CA LYS A 10 1.48 7.36 -11.08
C LYS A 10 0.42 8.40 -11.42
N VAL A 11 -0.85 8.00 -11.50
CA VAL A 11 -1.97 8.90 -11.78
C VAL A 11 -2.06 10.01 -10.72
N ARG A 12 -1.83 9.68 -9.45
CA ARG A 12 -1.81 10.63 -8.32
C ARG A 12 -0.52 11.44 -8.21
N GLY A 13 0.47 11.21 -9.06
CA GLY A 13 1.73 11.96 -9.05
C GLY A 13 2.63 11.69 -7.83
N ILE A 14 2.44 10.56 -7.13
CA ILE A 14 3.22 10.16 -5.95
C ILE A 14 4.27 9.08 -6.27
N HIS A 15 4.46 8.74 -7.54
CA HIS A 15 5.42 7.72 -7.97
C HIS A 15 6.60 8.33 -8.74
N GLY A 16 7.81 8.17 -8.20
CA GLY A 16 9.03 8.65 -8.86
C GLY A 16 10.22 8.78 -7.90
N PRO A 17 11.35 9.32 -8.38
CA PRO A 17 12.52 9.62 -7.53
C PRO A 17 12.13 10.51 -6.35
N GLY A 18 12.50 10.08 -5.13
CA GLY A 18 12.17 10.82 -3.90
C GLY A 18 10.72 10.68 -3.42
N GLN A 19 9.91 9.85 -4.06
CA GLN A 19 8.51 9.60 -3.67
C GLN A 19 8.26 8.10 -3.40
N VAL A 20 7.00 7.66 -3.50
CA VAL A 20 6.59 6.28 -3.24
C VAL A 20 7.10 5.35 -4.33
N ARG A 21 7.75 4.27 -3.89
CA ARG A 21 8.14 3.14 -4.74
C ARG A 21 7.25 1.93 -4.45
N ILE A 22 6.54 1.46 -5.47
CA ILE A 22 5.73 0.24 -5.40
C ILE A 22 6.49 -0.94 -6.01
N ASN A 23 6.81 -1.93 -5.17
CA ASN A 23 7.45 -3.18 -5.58
C ASN A 23 6.56 -4.38 -5.22
N GLN A 24 6.93 -5.52 -5.77
CA GLN A 24 6.45 -6.82 -5.33
C GLN A 24 7.50 -7.41 -4.39
N SER A 25 7.06 -7.96 -3.27
CA SER A 25 7.88 -8.77 -2.37
C SER A 25 7.60 -10.26 -2.59
N GLY A 26 8.49 -11.11 -2.08
CA GLY A 26 8.21 -12.52 -1.84
C GLY A 26 7.44 -12.71 -0.52
N CYS A 27 7.54 -13.91 0.06
CA CYS A 27 7.02 -14.19 1.40
C CYS A 27 7.65 -13.24 2.43
N LEU A 28 6.82 -12.74 3.34
CA LEU A 28 7.23 -11.90 4.48
C LEU A 28 6.82 -12.52 5.82
N ASP A 29 6.74 -13.86 5.88
CA ASP A 29 6.39 -14.66 7.07
C ASP A 29 5.02 -14.36 7.69
N ARG A 30 4.09 -13.80 6.89
CA ARG A 30 2.70 -13.48 7.27
C ARG A 30 1.68 -14.14 6.34
N CYS A 31 1.89 -15.42 6.04
CA CYS A 31 1.05 -16.15 5.07
C CYS A 31 -0.42 -16.22 5.51
N GLU A 32 -0.69 -16.35 6.81
CA GLU A 32 -2.05 -16.49 7.36
C GLU A 32 -2.86 -15.20 7.32
N GLU A 33 -2.20 -14.06 7.13
CA GLU A 33 -2.80 -12.71 7.08
C GLU A 33 -2.91 -12.18 5.64
N GLY A 34 -2.55 -13.02 4.66
CA GLY A 34 -2.49 -12.67 3.25
C GLY A 34 -3.87 -12.35 2.65
N PRO A 35 -3.93 -11.42 1.68
CA PRO A 35 -2.81 -10.67 1.09
C PRO A 35 -2.32 -9.51 1.97
N CYS A 36 -1.01 -9.25 1.96
CA CYS A 36 -0.39 -8.22 2.82
C CYS A 36 0.32 -7.13 2.01
N VAL A 37 0.31 -5.91 2.53
CA VAL A 37 1.16 -4.78 2.11
C VAL A 37 1.85 -4.22 3.34
N VAL A 38 3.11 -3.81 3.17
CA VAL A 38 3.85 -3.07 4.19
C VAL A 38 4.28 -1.72 3.63
N VAL A 39 4.06 -0.66 4.42
CA VAL A 39 4.48 0.71 4.11
C VAL A 39 5.66 1.09 5.00
N TYR A 40 6.72 1.59 4.36
CA TYR A 40 7.92 2.09 5.02
C TYR A 40 8.07 3.60 4.77
N PRO A 41 8.71 4.34 5.69
CA PRO A 41 9.52 3.88 6.83
C PRO A 41 8.75 3.44 8.08
N GLU A 42 7.44 3.66 8.16
CA GLU A 42 6.62 3.47 9.36
C GLU A 42 6.48 2.00 9.78
N GLY A 43 6.64 1.06 8.85
CA GLY A 43 6.48 -0.38 9.10
C GLY A 43 5.03 -0.78 9.32
N VAL A 44 4.08 -0.05 8.72
CA VAL A 44 2.64 -0.29 8.86
C VAL A 44 2.22 -1.41 7.92
N TRP A 45 1.49 -2.38 8.45
CA TRP A 45 0.98 -3.53 7.71
C TRP A 45 -0.51 -3.38 7.44
N TYR A 46 -0.90 -3.69 6.21
CA TYR A 46 -2.29 -3.71 5.78
C TYR A 46 -2.63 -5.04 5.11
N THR A 47 -3.89 -5.44 5.25
CA THR A 47 -4.54 -6.35 4.32
C THR A 47 -5.43 -5.58 3.34
N TYR A 48 -5.91 -6.24 2.30
CA TYR A 48 -6.83 -5.66 1.32
C TYR A 48 -7.66 -6.76 0.64
N ILE A 49 -8.85 -6.39 0.18
CA ILE A 49 -9.78 -7.27 -0.53
C ILE A 49 -9.83 -6.87 -2.01
N ASP A 50 -9.92 -5.57 -2.30
CA ASP A 50 -10.13 -5.07 -3.67
C ASP A 50 -9.34 -3.79 -3.98
N GLU A 51 -9.62 -3.21 -5.14
CA GLU A 51 -8.96 -2.01 -5.64
C GLU A 51 -9.28 -0.76 -4.80
N SER A 52 -10.46 -0.70 -4.17
CA SER A 52 -10.89 0.43 -3.35
C SER A 52 -10.09 0.52 -2.05
N ASP A 53 -9.73 -0.62 -1.46
CA ASP A 53 -8.84 -0.68 -0.30
C ASP A 53 -7.44 -0.12 -0.62
N ILE A 54 -6.94 -0.41 -1.82
CA ILE A 54 -5.67 0.14 -2.28
C ILE A 54 -5.76 1.64 -2.49
N ASP A 55 -6.84 2.11 -3.13
CA ASP A 55 -7.06 3.54 -3.34
C ASP A 55 -7.11 4.29 -2.01
N GLU A 56 -7.75 3.73 -0.99
CA GLU A 56 -7.79 4.31 0.36
C GLU A 56 -6.40 4.33 1.02
N ILE A 57 -5.60 3.27 0.92
CA ILE A 57 -4.22 3.27 1.43
C ILE A 57 -3.36 4.34 0.73
N LEU A 58 -3.49 4.50 -0.59
CA LEU A 58 -2.75 5.51 -1.33
C LEU A 58 -3.17 6.93 -0.92
N GLU A 59 -4.47 7.18 -0.77
CA GLU A 59 -5.02 8.49 -0.45
C GLU A 59 -4.82 8.87 1.02
N GLU A 60 -5.27 8.03 1.94
CA GLU A 60 -5.22 8.35 3.36
C GLU A 60 -3.80 8.25 3.88
N HIS A 61 -3.11 7.12 3.63
CA HIS A 61 -1.80 6.93 4.23
C HIS A 61 -0.71 7.64 3.43
N LEU A 62 -0.56 7.36 2.14
CA LEU A 62 0.63 7.83 1.40
C LEU A 62 0.57 9.31 1.01
N ILE A 63 -0.63 9.86 0.80
CA ILE A 63 -0.81 11.29 0.47
C ILE A 63 -1.06 12.10 1.72
N ASN A 64 -2.00 11.66 2.56
CA ASN A 64 -2.48 12.45 3.70
C ASN A 64 -1.81 12.11 5.04
N GLY A 65 -0.98 11.07 5.11
CA GLY A 65 -0.30 10.65 6.34
C GLY A 65 -1.23 10.08 7.42
N ARG A 66 -2.44 9.63 7.05
CA ARG A 66 -3.45 9.06 7.95
C ARG A 66 -3.54 7.54 7.78
N ILE A 67 -3.43 6.83 8.89
CA ILE A 67 -3.50 5.37 8.90
C ILE A 67 -4.94 4.90 8.62
N VAL A 68 -5.06 3.83 7.84
CA VAL A 68 -6.36 3.22 7.52
C VAL A 68 -6.66 2.10 8.52
N ASP A 69 -7.18 2.46 9.69
CA ASP A 69 -7.33 1.54 10.84
C ASP A 69 -8.09 0.25 10.51
N ARG A 70 -9.10 0.32 9.61
CA ARG A 70 -9.92 -0.84 9.22
C ARG A 70 -9.15 -1.92 8.45
N LEU A 71 -8.02 -1.56 7.85
CA LEU A 71 -7.20 -2.45 7.02
C LEU A 71 -5.95 -2.93 7.74
N LEU A 72 -5.69 -2.44 8.97
CA LEU A 72 -4.49 -2.79 9.72
C LEU A 72 -4.44 -4.29 10.07
N LEU A 73 -3.22 -4.83 10.02
CA LEU A 73 -2.85 -6.16 10.53
C LEU A 73 -2.12 -6.05 11.87
#